data_AF-Q86Z49-F1
#
_entry.id   AF-Q86Z49-F1
#
_cell.length_a   1.000
_cell.length_b   1.000
_cell.length_c   1.000
_cell.angle_alpha   90.00
_cell.angle_beta   90.00
_cell.angle_gamma   90.00
#
_symmetry.space_group_name_H-M   'P 1'
#
loop_
_entity.id
_entity.type
_entity.pdbx_description
1 polymer ?
#
loop_
_entity_poly.entity_id
_entity_poly.type
_entity_poly.pdbx_seq_one_letter_code
_entity_poly.pdbx_strand_id
1 'polypeptide(L)'
;NGTNEMDGGAFVNQCPIAANHSFLYNFTANSQAGTFWYHSHLSTQYCDGLRGPLVIYDPYDPHAALYDVDDESTIITLSDWYHIPARIEPVQFPTFDSTLINGAGRYAKGPATTLTSITVERGKRYRFRLVSISCQPNFMFSVDG
;
A
#
# COMPACT_ATOMS: atom_id res chain seq x y z
N ASN A 1 13.82 -1.27 -19.27
CA ASN A 1 12.47 -1.12 -19.86
C ASN A 1 12.24 0.12 -20.71
N GLY A 2 13.18 1.07 -20.82
CA GLY A 2 13.04 2.18 -21.78
C GLY A 2 11.89 3.16 -21.52
N THR A 3 11.26 3.09 -20.34
CA THR A 3 10.10 3.89 -19.91
C THR A 3 10.41 4.66 -18.61
N ASN A 4 11.58 5.31 -18.52
CA ASN A 4 12.01 6.02 -17.30
C ASN A 4 11.07 7.20 -16.96
N GLU A 5 10.45 7.80 -17.96
CA GLU A 5 9.45 8.85 -17.87
C GLU A 5 8.13 8.39 -17.21
N MET A 6 7.92 7.08 -17.05
CA MET A 6 6.73 6.48 -16.41
C MET A 6 6.96 6.13 -14.93
N ASP A 7 8.12 6.46 -14.38
CA ASP A 7 8.56 6.05 -13.04
C ASP A 7 7.95 6.91 -11.92
N GLY A 8 7.38 8.08 -12.24
CA GLY A 8 6.56 8.86 -11.31
C GLY A 8 7.29 9.92 -10.47
N GLY A 9 8.61 9.85 -10.31
CA GLY A 9 9.39 10.78 -9.50
C GLY A 9 9.25 12.23 -9.97
N ALA A 10 8.55 13.07 -9.20
CA ALA A 10 8.33 14.47 -9.54
C ALA A 10 9.66 15.24 -9.60
N PHE A 11 9.84 16.00 -10.69
CA PHE A 11 11.03 16.80 -10.99
C PHE A 11 12.32 15.98 -11.24
N VAL A 12 12.21 14.66 -11.30
CA VAL A 12 13.30 13.75 -11.70
C VAL A 12 12.92 13.06 -13.01
N ASN A 13 11.84 12.31 -13.00
CA ASN A 13 11.35 11.53 -14.14
C ASN A 13 10.31 12.31 -14.96
N GLN A 14 9.51 13.15 -14.30
CA GLN A 14 8.44 13.91 -14.93
C GLN A 14 8.05 15.16 -14.12
N CYS A 15 7.41 16.13 -14.78
CA CYS A 15 6.65 17.17 -14.08
C CYS A 15 5.36 16.58 -13.48
N PRO A 16 4.84 17.15 -12.37
CA PRO A 16 3.57 16.72 -11.80
C PRO A 16 2.39 16.88 -12.76
N ILE A 17 1.43 15.97 -12.67
CA ILE A 17 0.15 16.08 -13.38
C ILE A 17 -0.62 17.25 -12.76
N ALA A 18 -0.98 18.23 -13.58
CA ALA A 18 -1.74 19.39 -13.13
C ALA A 18 -3.17 18.98 -12.72
N ALA A 19 -3.77 19.74 -11.80
CA ALA A 19 -5.17 19.56 -11.45
C ALA A 19 -6.06 19.62 -12.71
N ASN A 20 -7.10 18.78 -12.75
CA ASN A 20 -8.03 18.64 -13.88
C ASN A 20 -7.40 18.19 -15.20
N HIS A 21 -6.22 17.59 -15.16
CA HIS A 21 -5.57 16.97 -16.31
C HIS A 21 -5.32 15.48 -16.05
N SER A 22 -5.08 14.74 -17.14
CA SER A 22 -4.79 13.31 -17.09
C SER A 22 -3.45 13.01 -17.74
N PHE A 23 -2.80 11.95 -17.27
CA PHE A 23 -1.59 11.41 -17.86
C PHE A 23 -1.71 9.89 -17.90
N LEU A 24 -1.31 9.28 -19.01
CA LEU A 24 -1.32 7.83 -19.17
C LEU A 24 0.06 7.28 -18.83
N TYR A 25 0.17 6.61 -17.69
CA TYR A 25 1.31 5.74 -17.40
C TYR A 25 1.21 4.47 -18.26
N ASN A 26 2.08 4.35 -19.26
CA ASN A 26 2.10 3.20 -20.16
C ASN A 26 3.46 2.49 -20.08
N PHE A 27 3.51 1.40 -19.32
CA PHE A 27 4.69 0.58 -19.17
C PHE A 27 4.28 -0.90 -19.09
N THR A 28 5.23 -1.78 -19.37
CA THR A 28 5.06 -3.22 -19.24
C THR A 28 5.92 -3.72 -18.08
N ALA A 29 5.32 -4.50 -17.18
CA ALA A 29 6.03 -5.14 -16.06
C ALA A 29 7.05 -6.21 -16.50
N ASN A 30 7.14 -6.48 -17.80
CA ASN A 30 8.02 -7.46 -18.43
C ASN A 30 8.03 -8.80 -17.68
N SER A 31 9.20 -9.28 -17.25
CA SER A 31 9.38 -10.57 -16.57
C SER A 31 9.28 -10.47 -15.04
N GLN A 32 8.65 -9.42 -14.50
CA GLN A 32 8.46 -9.27 -13.06
C GLN A 32 7.04 -9.65 -12.67
N ALA A 33 6.95 -10.52 -11.66
CA ALA A 33 5.71 -10.86 -10.96
C ALA A 33 5.98 -10.81 -9.45
N GLY A 34 4.95 -10.52 -8.67
CA GLY A 34 5.07 -10.38 -7.23
C GLY A 34 4.10 -9.35 -6.64
N THR A 35 4.40 -8.96 -5.41
CA THR A 35 3.65 -7.96 -4.65
C THR A 35 4.41 -6.65 -4.68
N PHE A 36 3.75 -5.62 -5.20
CA PHE A 36 4.23 -4.25 -5.30
C PHE A 36 3.20 -3.31 -4.67
N TRP A 37 3.41 -2.01 -4.83
CA TRP A 37 2.49 -0.96 -4.44
C TRP A 37 2.77 0.27 -5.29
N TYR A 38 1.80 1.17 -5.36
CA TYR A 38 1.93 2.47 -5.99
C TYR A 38 1.66 3.56 -4.96
N HIS A 39 2.26 4.72 -5.17
CA HIS A 39 2.04 5.89 -4.33
C HIS A 39 2.32 7.18 -5.08
N SER A 40 1.78 8.30 -4.60
CA SER A 40 2.18 9.61 -5.10
C SER A 40 3.66 9.85 -4.81
N HIS A 41 4.40 10.31 -5.81
CA HIS A 41 5.81 10.68 -5.66
C HIS A 41 6.03 12.20 -5.74
N LEU A 42 5.01 12.97 -5.35
CA LEU A 42 5.05 14.42 -5.22
C LEU A 42 5.02 14.83 -3.74
N SER A 43 6.16 15.31 -3.23
CA SER A 43 6.28 15.75 -1.84
C SER A 43 5.79 14.66 -0.87
N THR A 44 5.05 15.03 0.18
CA THR A 44 4.48 14.12 1.19
C THR A 44 3.06 13.66 0.85
N GLN A 45 2.59 13.84 -0.39
CA GLN A 45 1.18 13.62 -0.76
C GLN A 45 0.71 12.17 -0.55
N TYR A 46 1.58 11.16 -0.64
CA TYR A 46 1.14 9.78 -0.41
C TYR A 46 0.80 9.50 1.06
N CYS A 47 1.37 10.27 1.99
CA CYS A 47 1.06 10.19 3.42
C CYS A 47 -0.39 10.65 3.69
N ASP A 48 -0.91 11.56 2.86
CA ASP A 48 -2.32 12.01 2.86
C ASP A 48 -3.28 10.99 2.20
N GLY A 49 -2.77 9.86 1.70
CA GLY A 49 -3.60 8.71 1.31
C GLY A 49 -3.52 8.25 -0.15
N LEU A 50 -2.79 8.93 -1.03
CA LEU A 50 -2.60 8.47 -2.42
C LEU A 50 -1.54 7.36 -2.47
N ARG A 51 -1.96 6.14 -2.09
CA ARG A 51 -1.16 4.92 -2.01
C ARG A 51 -2.05 3.69 -2.07
N GLY A 52 -1.55 2.59 -2.63
CA GLY A 52 -2.29 1.33 -2.70
C GLY A 52 -1.44 0.13 -3.13
N PRO A 53 -1.90 -1.10 -2.85
CA PRO A 53 -1.21 -2.31 -3.26
C PRO A 53 -1.32 -2.52 -4.78
N LEU A 54 -0.32 -3.17 -5.36
CA LEU A 54 -0.30 -3.59 -6.76
C LEU A 54 0.23 -5.02 -6.83
N VAL A 55 -0.57 -5.96 -7.31
CA VAL A 55 -0.15 -7.36 -7.46
C VAL A 55 -0.04 -7.71 -8.94
N ILE A 56 1.11 -8.26 -9.33
CA ILE A 56 1.32 -8.83 -10.65
C ILE A 56 1.44 -10.34 -10.47
N TYR A 57 0.41 -11.08 -10.86
CA TYR A 57 0.38 -12.53 -10.74
C TYR A 57 1.25 -13.21 -11.80
N ASP A 58 1.90 -14.31 -11.42
CA ASP A 58 2.60 -15.20 -12.34
C ASP A 58 1.72 -16.42 -12.63
N PRO A 59 1.30 -16.67 -13.88
CA PRO A 59 0.58 -17.89 -14.23
C PRO A 59 1.40 -19.17 -14.00
N TYR A 60 2.72 -19.07 -13.85
CA TYR A 60 3.65 -20.17 -13.59
C TYR A 60 4.37 -20.02 -12.24
N ASP A 61 3.71 -19.42 -11.24
CA ASP A 61 4.30 -19.17 -9.93
C ASP A 61 4.91 -20.46 -9.34
N PRO A 62 6.24 -20.49 -9.07
CA PRO A 62 6.91 -21.68 -8.55
C PRO A 62 6.42 -22.11 -7.15
N HIS A 63 5.70 -21.23 -6.46
CA HIS A 63 5.11 -21.47 -5.15
C HIS A 63 3.61 -21.80 -5.21
N ALA A 64 2.99 -21.90 -6.39
CA ALA A 64 1.55 -22.15 -6.53
C ALA A 64 1.03 -23.37 -5.76
N ALA A 65 1.85 -24.41 -5.58
CA ALA A 65 1.48 -25.61 -4.82
C ALA A 65 1.46 -25.41 -3.28
N LEU A 66 2.01 -24.30 -2.77
CA LEU A 66 2.15 -24.03 -1.33
C LEU A 66 0.89 -23.42 -0.68
N TYR A 67 -0.07 -22.97 -1.48
CA TYR A 67 -1.29 -22.32 -1.01
C TYR A 67 -2.50 -22.75 -1.84
N ASP A 68 -3.70 -22.48 -1.31
CA ASP A 68 -4.97 -22.81 -1.95
C ASP A 68 -5.71 -21.54 -2.41
N VAL A 69 -5.42 -20.38 -1.77
CA VAL A 69 -6.06 -19.08 -2.07
C VAL A 69 -4.99 -17.98 -2.18
N ASP A 70 -5.05 -17.22 -3.26
CA ASP A 70 -4.23 -16.03 -3.55
C ASP A 70 -5.05 -15.09 -4.44
N ASP A 71 -5.76 -14.15 -3.79
CA ASP A 71 -6.66 -13.20 -4.43
C ASP A 71 -6.70 -11.88 -3.65
N GLU A 72 -7.62 -10.97 -3.99
CA GLU A 72 -7.73 -9.67 -3.32
C GLU A 72 -7.92 -9.79 -1.79
N SER A 73 -8.59 -10.85 -1.32
CA SER A 73 -8.84 -11.07 0.11
C SER A 73 -7.59 -11.43 0.90
N THR A 74 -6.51 -11.85 0.22
CA THR A 74 -5.23 -12.19 0.87
C THR A 74 -4.25 -11.03 0.89
N ILE A 75 -4.61 -9.86 0.36
CA ILE A 75 -3.79 -8.65 0.45
C ILE A 75 -3.96 -8.00 1.83
N ILE A 76 -2.83 -7.75 2.50
CA ILE A 76 -2.77 -7.08 3.80
C ILE A 76 -1.91 -5.84 3.65
N THR A 77 -2.51 -4.66 3.73
CA THR A 77 -1.80 -3.38 3.76
C THR A 77 -1.65 -2.90 5.19
N LEU A 78 -0.46 -2.38 5.53
CA LEU A 78 -0.17 -1.69 6.79
C LEU A 78 0.13 -0.22 6.47
N SER A 79 -0.58 0.69 7.10
CA SER A 79 -0.34 2.13 6.92
C SER A 79 -0.41 2.91 8.23
N ASP A 80 0.37 3.97 8.29
CA ASP A 80 0.29 5.03 9.28
C ASP A 80 -0.72 6.09 8.85
N TRP A 81 -1.55 6.55 9.78
CA TRP A 81 -2.55 7.58 9.50
C TRP A 81 -2.42 8.76 10.44
N TYR A 82 -2.49 9.95 9.87
CA TYR A 82 -2.34 11.24 10.55
C TYR A 82 -3.66 12.01 10.46
N HIS A 83 -4.06 12.67 11.55
CA HIS A 83 -5.24 13.53 11.57
C HIS A 83 -4.97 14.92 11.00
N ILE A 84 -3.71 15.35 10.99
CA ILE A 84 -3.27 16.61 10.38
C ILE A 84 -2.71 16.30 8.98
N PRO A 85 -3.20 16.96 7.92
CA PRO A 85 -2.67 16.79 6.57
C PRO A 85 -1.18 17.14 6.49
N ALA A 86 -0.41 16.36 5.74
CA ALA A 86 1.04 16.41 5.71
C ALA A 86 1.61 17.78 5.29
N ARG A 87 0.88 18.56 4.47
CA ARG A 87 1.30 19.89 4.04
C ARG A 87 1.25 20.95 5.15
N ILE A 88 0.32 20.81 6.09
CA ILE A 88 0.11 21.79 7.18
C ILE A 88 0.61 21.26 8.53
N GLU A 89 1.28 20.13 8.53
CA GLU A 89 1.86 19.53 9.71
C GLU A 89 2.94 20.46 10.30
N PRO A 90 2.77 20.95 11.55
CA PRO A 90 3.73 21.85 12.17
C PRO A 90 5.03 21.17 12.61
N VAL A 91 5.03 19.85 12.79
CA VAL A 91 6.19 19.09 13.27
C VAL A 91 6.86 18.34 12.12
N GLN A 92 8.18 18.45 11.98
CA GLN A 92 8.92 17.80 10.89
C GLN A 92 8.76 16.27 10.85
N PHE A 93 8.62 15.65 12.02
CA PHE A 93 8.44 14.20 12.19
C PHE A 93 7.24 13.94 13.10
N PRO A 94 6.01 14.03 12.58
CA PRO A 94 4.82 13.81 13.39
C PRO A 94 4.76 12.36 13.86
N THR A 95 4.08 12.15 14.99
CA THR A 95 3.67 10.80 15.40
C THR A 95 2.34 10.51 14.73
N PHE A 96 2.23 9.33 14.11
CA PHE A 96 0.97 8.88 13.51
C PHE A 96 -0.09 8.62 14.60
N ASP A 97 -1.34 8.93 14.30
CA ASP A 97 -2.46 8.78 15.23
C ASP A 97 -2.96 7.33 15.32
N SER A 98 -2.90 6.61 14.20
CA SER A 98 -3.36 5.22 14.12
C SER A 98 -2.62 4.41 13.08
N THR A 99 -2.55 3.11 13.32
CA THR A 99 -2.22 2.11 12.30
C THR A 99 -3.52 1.69 11.63
N LEU A 100 -3.54 1.66 10.30
CA LEU A 100 -4.61 1.06 9.53
C LEU A 100 -4.13 -0.27 8.94
N ILE A 101 -4.92 -1.32 9.14
CA ILE A 101 -4.77 -2.60 8.46
C ILE A 101 -5.89 -2.67 7.43
N ASN A 102 -5.59 -2.79 6.13
CA ASN A 102 -6.57 -2.69 5.04
C ASN A 102 -7.52 -1.48 5.18
N GLY A 103 -6.96 -0.33 5.54
CA GLY A 103 -7.68 0.95 5.59
C GLY A 103 -8.53 1.18 6.85
N ALA A 104 -8.60 0.23 7.78
CA ALA A 104 -9.32 0.39 9.04
C ALA A 104 -8.39 0.27 10.26
N GLY A 105 -8.66 1.09 11.28
CA GLY A 105 -7.88 1.15 12.50
C GLY A 105 -8.54 2.03 13.56
N ARG A 106 -7.88 2.15 14.70
CA ARG A 106 -8.32 2.96 15.84
C ARG A 106 -7.16 3.81 16.35
N TYR A 107 -7.48 4.97 16.90
CA TYR A 107 -6.53 5.85 17.59
C TYR A 107 -6.89 5.95 19.08
N ALA A 108 -5.92 6.34 19.89
CA ALA A 108 -6.11 6.49 21.33
C ALA A 108 -7.21 7.51 21.65
N LYS A 109 -8.17 7.14 22.50
CA LYS A 109 -9.35 7.95 22.89
C LYS A 109 -10.33 8.25 21.74
N GLY A 110 -10.16 7.61 20.58
CA GLY A 110 -11.11 7.69 19.47
C GLY A 110 -12.34 6.81 19.65
N PRO A 111 -13.32 6.89 18.73
CA PRO A 111 -14.49 6.03 18.73
C PRO A 111 -14.12 4.57 18.41
N ALA A 112 -14.98 3.65 18.84
CA ALA A 112 -14.87 2.24 18.45
C ALA A 112 -15.33 2.06 16.99
N THR A 113 -14.43 2.29 16.05
CA THR A 113 -14.64 2.01 14.62
C THR A 113 -14.62 0.51 14.33
N THR A 114 -15.26 0.10 13.24
CA THR A 114 -15.15 -1.25 12.69
C THR A 114 -13.69 -1.51 12.29
N LEU A 115 -13.18 -2.69 12.66
CA LEU A 115 -11.85 -3.14 12.27
C LEU A 115 -11.93 -4.02 11.03
N THR A 116 -10.83 -4.10 10.29
CA THR A 116 -10.68 -5.07 9.21
C THR A 116 -10.85 -6.50 9.75
N SER A 117 -11.64 -7.29 9.04
CA SER A 117 -11.74 -8.73 9.25
C SER A 117 -11.22 -9.44 8.02
N ILE A 118 -10.23 -10.32 8.21
CA ILE A 118 -9.70 -11.18 7.16
C ILE A 118 -10.24 -12.58 7.42
N THR A 119 -11.09 -13.06 6.51
CA THR A 119 -11.78 -14.33 6.68
C THR A 119 -10.95 -15.46 6.08
N VAL A 120 -10.80 -16.54 6.85
CA VAL A 120 -10.16 -17.78 6.39
C VAL A 120 -11.07 -18.97 6.65
N GLU A 121 -10.94 -19.99 5.82
CA GLU A 121 -11.61 -21.27 5.99
C GLU A 121 -10.65 -22.29 6.62
N ARG A 122 -11.15 -23.01 7.63
CA ARG A 122 -10.37 -24.06 8.28
C ARG A 122 -9.94 -25.11 7.26
N GLY A 123 -8.64 -25.40 7.24
CA GLY A 123 -8.04 -26.42 6.36
C GLY A 123 -7.49 -25.88 5.04
N LYS A 124 -7.75 -24.61 4.70
CA LYS A 124 -7.11 -23.93 3.56
C LYS A 124 -5.83 -23.20 3.97
N ARG A 125 -4.90 -23.07 3.03
CA ARG A 125 -3.65 -22.31 3.12
C ARG A 125 -3.77 -21.05 2.25
N TYR A 126 -3.34 -19.91 2.79
CA TYR A 126 -3.51 -18.61 2.14
C TYR A 126 -2.14 -17.98 1.85
N ARG A 127 -1.95 -17.47 0.63
CA ARG A 127 -0.81 -16.62 0.33
C ARG A 127 -1.12 -15.19 0.72
N PHE A 128 -0.90 -14.85 1.99
CA PHE A 128 -1.02 -13.46 2.43
C PHE A 128 0.07 -12.59 1.82
N ARG A 129 -0.35 -11.51 1.18
CA ARG A 129 0.53 -10.51 0.55
C ARG A 129 0.61 -9.29 1.46
N LEU A 130 1.59 -9.28 2.35
CA LEU A 130 1.82 -8.18 3.28
C LEU A 130 2.54 -7.02 2.60
N VAL A 131 1.97 -5.82 2.67
CA VAL A 131 2.48 -4.61 2.04
C VAL A 131 2.51 -3.47 3.06
N SER A 132 3.70 -2.99 3.38
CA SER A 132 3.83 -1.72 4.10
C SER A 132 3.67 -0.59 3.08
N ILE A 133 2.61 0.19 3.21
CA ILE A 133 2.40 1.44 2.47
C ILE A 133 2.64 2.65 3.38
N SER A 134 3.48 2.46 4.41
CA SER A 134 3.80 3.43 5.46
C SER A 134 4.57 4.64 4.91
N CYS A 135 4.30 5.82 5.45
CA CYS A 135 5.08 7.03 5.20
C CYS A 135 6.31 7.15 6.10
N GLN A 136 6.24 6.63 7.34
CA GLN A 136 7.35 6.75 8.28
C GLN A 136 7.63 5.50 9.14
N PRO A 137 6.69 4.96 9.94
CA PRO A 137 7.01 3.89 10.87
C PRO A 137 7.24 2.54 10.18
N ASN A 138 8.00 1.68 10.86
CA ASN A 138 7.99 0.24 10.62
C ASN A 138 6.94 -0.45 11.51
N PHE A 139 6.60 -1.69 11.19
CA PHE A 139 5.62 -2.48 11.94
C PHE A 139 6.19 -3.85 12.31
N MET A 140 5.96 -4.26 13.55
CA MET A 140 6.05 -5.66 13.96
C MET A 140 4.69 -6.30 13.71
N PHE A 141 4.63 -7.25 12.77
CA PHE A 141 3.39 -7.94 12.40
C PHE A 141 3.37 -9.37 12.94
N SER A 142 2.30 -9.73 13.63
CA SER A 142 2.01 -11.10 14.08
C SER A 142 0.52 -11.40 13.97
N VAL A 143 0.17 -12.68 13.95
CA VAL A 143 -1.20 -13.19 14.06
C VAL A 143 -1.22 -14.16 15.22
N ASP A 144 -2.15 -13.98 16.16
CA ASP A 144 -2.33 -14.86 17.30
C ASP A 144 -2.71 -16.28 16.85
N GLY A 145 -2.17 -17.30 17.53
CA GLY A 145 -2.37 -18.72 17.23
C GLY A 145 -3.29 -19.44 18.19
#